data_AF-A0A392UIU4-F1
#
_entry.id   AF-A0A392UIU4-F1
#
_cell.length_a   1.000
_cell.length_b   1.000
_cell.length_c   1.000
_cell.angle_alpha   90.00
_cell.angle_beta   90.00
_cell.angle_gamma   90.00
#
_symmetry.space_group_name_H-M   'P 1'
#
loop_
_entity.id
_entity.type
_entity.pdbx_description
1 polymer ?
#
loop_
_entity_poly.entity_id
_entity_poly.type
_entity_poly.pdbx_seq_one_letter_code
_entity_poly.pdbx_strand_id
1 'polypeptide(L)' 'MEITQVFEGSLIRAIRRLEEVLQQLIEAAKSIGETELEEKFEEAVSKIKRDIVFAASLYL' A
#
# COMPACT_ATOMS: atom_id res chain seq x y z
N MET A 1 -3.59 15.08 -13.35
CA MET A 1 -3.48 13.60 -13.24
C MET A 1 -3.10 13.05 -14.61
N GLU A 2 -2.03 13.55 -15.24
CA GLU A 2 -1.72 13.30 -16.67
C GLU A 2 -0.75 12.12 -16.91
N ILE A 3 -0.39 11.36 -15.87
CA ILE A 3 0.57 10.25 -16.00
C ILE A 3 -0.08 9.01 -16.63
N THR A 4 -1.41 8.86 -16.52
CA THR A 4 -2.13 7.67 -16.98
C THR A 4 -3.57 7.99 -17.39
N GLN A 5 -4.13 7.16 -18.26
CA GLN A 5 -5.54 7.23 -18.70
C GLN A 5 -6.50 6.42 -17.82
N VAL A 6 -6.03 5.95 -16.65
CA VAL A 6 -6.84 5.16 -15.70
C VAL A 6 -7.67 6.08 -14.81
N PHE A 7 -8.94 5.72 -14.59
CA PHE A 7 -9.83 6.41 -13.66
C PHE A 7 -9.28 6.48 -12.22
N GLU A 8 -9.48 7.60 -11.55
CA GLU A 8 -8.95 7.91 -10.22
C GLU A 8 -9.43 6.91 -9.17
N GLY A 9 -10.71 6.55 -9.20
CA GLY A 9 -11.26 5.53 -8.31
C GLY A 9 -10.63 4.16 -8.51
N SER A 10 -10.23 3.82 -9.73
CA SER A 10 -9.51 2.57 -10.01
C SER A 10 -8.09 2.61 -9.48
N LEU A 11 -7.42 3.76 -9.57
CA LEU A 11 -6.09 3.97 -8.98
C LEU A 11 -6.14 3.86 -7.45
N ILE A 12 -7.10 4.50 -6.79
CA ILE A 12 -7.29 4.42 -5.34
C ILE A 12 -7.49 2.95 -4.91
N ARG A 13 -8.38 2.22 -5.59
CA ARG A 13 -8.59 0.78 -5.33
C ARG A 13 -7.34 -0.05 -5.59
N ALA A 14 -6.54 0.27 -6.59
CA ALA A 14 -5.29 -0.44 -6.87
C ALA A 14 -4.25 -0.20 -5.77
N ILE A 15 -4.08 1.03 -5.29
CA ILE A 15 -3.13 1.37 -4.23
C ILE A 15 -3.55 0.74 -2.89
N ARG A 16 -4.86 0.72 -2.56
CA ARG A 16 -5.34 0.03 -1.35
C ARG A 16 -5.06 -1.47 -1.39
N ARG A 17 -5.32 -2.13 -2.53
CA ARG A 17 -4.96 -3.55 -2.73
C ARG A 17 -3.45 -3.78 -2.65
N LEU A 18 -2.64 -2.86 -3.17
CA LEU A 18 -1.19 -2.94 -3.07
C LEU A 18 -0.72 -2.88 -1.61
N GLU A 19 -1.33 -2.02 -0.80
CA GLU A 19 -1.03 -1.94 0.64
C GLU A 19 -1.38 -3.24 1.38
N GLU A 20 -2.52 -3.86 1.07
CA GLU A 20 -2.90 -5.17 1.63
C GLU A 20 -1.87 -6.26 1.26
N VAL A 21 -1.40 -6.27 0.00
CA VAL A 21 -0.37 -7.22 -0.46
C VAL A 21 0.97 -6.98 0.24
N LEU A 22 1.39 -5.72 0.42
CA LEU A 22 2.62 -5.40 1.15
C LEU A 22 2.57 -5.94 2.58
N GLN A 23 1.39 -5.91 3.21
CA GLN A 23 1.22 -6.36 4.60
C GLN A 23 1.40 -7.88 4.70
N GLN A 24 0.85 -8.60 3.73
CA GLN A 24 1.05 -10.05 3.62
C GLN A 24 2.52 -10.39 3.35
N LEU A 25 3.22 -9.57 2.55
CA LEU A 25 4.65 -9.76 2.26
C LEU A 25 5.55 -9.48 3.46
N ILE A 26 5.21 -8.51 4.33
CA ILE A 26 5.90 -8.28 5.61
C ILE A 26 5.81 -9.54 6.48
N GLU A 27 4.59 -10.09 6.66
CA GLU A 27 4.40 -11.32 7.44
C GLU A 27 5.15 -12.52 6.84
N ALA A 28 5.18 -12.64 5.52
CA ALA A 28 5.91 -13.69 4.81
C ALA A 28 7.43 -13.53 4.98
N ALA A 29 7.98 -12.32 4.81
CA ALA A 29 9.41 -12.03 4.98
C ALA A 29 9.86 -12.34 6.41
N LYS A 30 9.06 -11.91 7.40
CA LYS A 30 9.28 -12.22 8.81
C LYS A 30 9.28 -13.72 9.10
N SER A 31 8.36 -14.47 8.48
CA SER A 31 8.27 -15.93 8.63
C SER A 31 9.47 -16.66 8.02
N ILE A 32 10.07 -16.10 6.97
CA ILE A 32 11.28 -16.64 6.33
C ILE A 32 12.55 -16.22 7.08
N GLY A 33 12.49 -15.14 7.88
CA GLY A 33 13.63 -14.56 8.58
C GLY A 33 14.46 -13.62 7.71
N GLU A 34 13.87 -13.07 6.65
CA GLU A 34 14.49 -12.09 5.76
C GLU A 34 14.14 -10.67 6.25
N THR A 35 15.06 -10.08 7.00
CA THR A 35 14.87 -8.78 7.67
C THR A 35 14.99 -7.59 6.74
N GLU A 36 15.79 -7.68 5.67
CA GLU A 36 15.99 -6.56 4.73
C GLU A 36 14.73 -6.33 3.87
N LEU A 37 14.05 -7.41 3.48
CA LEU A 37 12.77 -7.38 2.77
C LEU A 37 11.65 -6.92 3.70
N GLU A 38 11.61 -7.37 4.96
CA GLU A 38 10.66 -6.89 5.96
C GLU A 38 10.75 -5.35 6.07
N GLU A 39 11.95 -4.81 6.33
CA GLU A 39 12.17 -3.36 6.44
C GLU A 39 11.81 -2.61 5.15
N LYS A 40 12.16 -3.14 3.97
CA LYS A 40 11.80 -2.53 2.67
C LYS A 40 10.30 -2.46 2.47
N PHE A 41 9.56 -3.51 2.83
CA PHE A 41 8.10 -3.51 2.69
C PHE A 41 7.45 -2.56 3.69
N GLU A 42 7.93 -2.50 4.94
CA GLU A 42 7.46 -1.52 5.93
C GLU A 42 7.70 -0.07 5.45
N GLU A 43 8.88 0.21 4.90
CA GLU A 43 9.19 1.52 4.34
C GLU A 43 8.26 1.86 3.16
N ALA A 44 8.02 0.90 2.26
CA ALA A 44 7.11 1.09 1.12
C ALA A 44 5.68 1.43 1.60
N VAL A 45 5.18 0.73 2.61
CA VAL A 45 3.86 0.98 3.22
C VAL A 45 3.76 2.39 3.78
N SER A 46 4.79 2.84 4.50
CA SER A 46 4.83 4.19 5.06
C SER A 46 4.75 5.28 3.97
N LYS A 47 5.36 5.05 2.82
CA LYS A 47 5.40 6.01 1.69
C LYS A 47 4.09 6.08 0.91
N ILE A 48 3.33 4.98 0.84
CA ILE A 48 2.07 4.95 0.09
C ILE A 48 0.87 5.38 0.93
N LYS A 49 0.91 5.23 2.26
CA LYS A 49 -0.16 5.61 3.19
C LYS A 49 -0.25 7.13 3.38
N ARG A 50 -0.84 7.82 2.40
CA ARG A 50 -1.01 9.28 2.45
C ARG A 50 -2.26 9.79 1.72
N ASP A 51 -2.65 10.99 2.12
CA ASP A 51 -3.62 11.85 1.43
C ASP A 51 -4.97 11.17 1.14
N ILE A 52 -5.56 11.52 -0.01
CA ILE A 52 -6.89 11.12 -0.44
C ILE A 52 -7.07 9.60 -0.59
N VAL A 53 -5.98 8.85 -0.77
CA VAL A 53 -6.04 7.39 -0.97
C VAL A 53 -6.43 6.67 0.33
N PHE A 54 -6.05 7.23 1.48
CA PHE A 54 -6.30 6.67 2.81
C PHE A 54 -7.13 7.61 3.70
N ALA A 55 -7.88 8.53 3.09
CA ALA A 55 -8.82 9.38 3.82
C ALA A 55 -9.88 8.53 4.54
N ALA A 56 -10.28 8.96 5.74
CA ALA A 56 -11.31 8.28 6.51
C ALA A 56 -12.65 8.25 5.76
N SER A 57 -13.42 7.18 5.98
CA SER A 57 -14.81 7.11 5.51
C SER A 57 -15.61 8.27 6.11
N LEU A 58 -16.52 8.83 5.32
CA LEU A 58 -17.45 9.87 5.79
C LEU A 58 -18.57 9.30 6.70
N TYR A 59 -18.68 7.98 6.79
CA TYR A 59 -19.64 7.26 7.65
C TYR A 59 -19.05 6.86 9.01
N LEU A 60 -18.02 7.57 9.49
CA LEU A 60 -17.49 7.35 10.84
C LEU A 60 -18.52 7.76 11.91
#